data_AF-A0A151P034-F1
#
_entry.id   AF-A0A151P034-F1
#
_cell.length_a   1.000
_cell.length_b   1.000
_cell.length_c   1.000
_cell.angle_alpha   90.00
_cell.angle_beta   90.00
_cell.angle_gamma   90.00
#
_symmetry.space_group_name_H-M   'P 1'
#
loop_
_entity.id
_entity.type
_entity.pdbx_description
1 polymer ?
#
loop_
_entity_poly.entity_id
_entity_poly.type
_entity_poly.pdbx_seq_one_letter_code
_entity_poly.pdbx_strand_id
1 'polypeptide(L)'
;MWGRGSSEGGWGHVVLPTLASLRVAVFEEGGRFVGHRVLPISAIRSGYHYICLRSESNQPLCLPALLVYTEATDYIPDDHQDYAEALINPIKHVSLMDQRAKQLAAFMGEGEESQEKPCETPRKQRTEAVPEPPMDPRTPPAALLPPTGPPSVASPGQRDDLIASVLADVSPQSVEELRQHKGYVKLLKKQYRDLKDLRKKHVRKLAALHKKQSAQTAGPTGGSLRRRSQASLRANGSVEGLEQVGARRRSELYEAQVQGLLQLREAQHQVEAARKREHLLQAQQRLRDIALECQAAQLKRLKETSDREKKELQRILDRKRHNSISEARNRERARSRDQGRKEGDLNEINRRHITESVTSIRRLEEAQVQRQDRLVAGHHDILQQIQDEQPRLLAALEMEMAREAEDLPVEIRDFLAAEGDRGVRNGHPTTGAPPTSSPPSDDEDSTTVL
;
A
#
# COMPACT_ATOMS: atom_id res chain seq x y z
N MET A 1 -24.93 43.17 6.09
CA MET A 1 -24.30 44.09 7.06
C MET A 1 -22.91 44.39 6.51
N TRP A 2 -22.73 45.55 5.87
CA TRP A 2 -21.45 45.93 5.23
C TRP A 2 -20.73 46.87 6.21
N GLY A 3 -19.57 46.44 6.71
CA GLY A 3 -18.80 47.18 7.70
C GLY A 3 -18.30 48.50 7.13
N ARG A 4 -18.75 49.62 7.71
CA ARG A 4 -18.06 50.91 7.63
C ARG A 4 -16.76 50.80 8.43
N GLY A 5 -15.64 51.11 7.78
CA GLY A 5 -14.35 51.25 8.45
C GLY A 5 -14.41 52.35 9.50
N SER A 6 -14.14 51.99 10.75
CA SER A 6 -13.64 52.93 11.76
C SER A 6 -12.12 52.89 11.72
N SER A 7 -11.55 54.05 11.95
CA SER A 7 -10.14 54.37 12.06
C SER A 7 -9.43 53.54 13.13
N GLU A 8 -8.96 52.36 12.76
CA GLU A 8 -7.80 51.63 13.30
C GLU A 8 -7.66 50.37 12.43
N GLY A 9 -6.61 50.33 11.60
CA GLY A 9 -6.58 49.67 10.29
C GLY A 9 -6.50 48.15 10.30
N GLY A 10 -7.59 47.46 10.66
CA GLY A 10 -7.82 46.06 10.34
C GLY A 10 -8.76 45.93 9.13
N TRP A 11 -8.25 45.48 7.98
CA TRP A 11 -9.12 45.07 6.87
C TRP A 11 -9.92 43.84 7.32
N GLY A 12 -11.24 43.88 7.18
CA GLY A 12 -12.09 42.72 7.51
C GLY A 12 -11.69 41.50 6.69
N HIS A 13 -11.54 40.34 7.35
CA HIS A 13 -11.12 39.11 6.70
C HIS A 13 -12.08 38.72 5.56
N VAL A 14 -11.53 38.45 4.39
CA VAL A 14 -12.30 38.05 3.21
C VAL A 14 -12.41 36.53 3.19
N VAL A 15 -13.54 36.01 3.69
CA VAL A 15 -13.78 34.55 3.80
C VAL A 15 -14.01 33.89 2.43
N LEU A 16 -14.47 34.64 1.43
CA LEU A 16 -14.74 34.14 0.06
C LEU A 16 -14.17 35.10 -1.01
N PRO A 17 -12.88 34.95 -1.36
CA PRO A 17 -12.21 35.82 -2.34
C PRO A 17 -12.86 35.83 -3.72
N THR A 18 -13.54 34.73 -4.11
CA THR A 18 -14.23 34.57 -5.39
C THR A 18 -15.47 35.45 -5.54
N LEU A 19 -16.07 35.90 -4.43
CA LEU A 19 -17.27 36.76 -4.42
C LEU A 19 -16.95 38.19 -3.99
N ALA A 20 -15.71 38.47 -3.61
CA ALA A 20 -15.29 39.76 -3.09
C ALA A 20 -14.75 40.69 -4.19
N SER A 21 -15.00 41.98 -4.04
CA SER A 21 -14.50 43.02 -4.95
C SER A 21 -14.01 44.23 -4.20
N LEU A 22 -12.91 44.81 -4.67
CA LEU A 22 -12.32 46.07 -4.21
C LEU A 22 -12.84 47.21 -5.09
N ARG A 23 -13.49 48.20 -4.47
CA ARG A 23 -13.89 49.44 -5.16
C ARG A 23 -12.93 50.57 -4.79
N VAL A 24 -12.27 51.12 -5.79
CA VAL A 24 -11.46 52.34 -5.68
C VAL A 24 -12.28 53.50 -6.23
N ALA A 25 -12.49 54.55 -5.45
CA ALA A 25 -13.21 55.76 -5.86
C ALA A 25 -12.33 56.99 -5.60
N VAL A 26 -12.30 57.91 -6.56
CA VAL A 26 -11.46 59.12 -6.51
C VAL A 26 -12.36 60.33 -6.47
N PHE A 27 -12.06 61.22 -5.53
CA PHE A 27 -12.74 62.49 -5.33
C PHE A 27 -11.71 63.61 -5.43
N GLU A 28 -12.12 64.73 -5.99
CA GLU A 28 -11.35 65.98 -6.01
C GLU A 28 -11.36 66.65 -4.63
N GLU A 29 -10.47 67.60 -4.37
CA GLU A 29 -10.35 68.29 -3.06
C GLU A 29 -11.65 68.98 -2.60
N GLY A 30 -12.54 69.35 -3.54
CA GLY A 30 -13.88 69.87 -3.25
C GLY A 30 -14.97 68.82 -3.01
N GLY A 31 -14.63 67.54 -2.92
CA GLY A 31 -15.59 66.42 -2.74
C GLY A 31 -16.30 65.99 -4.03
N ARG A 32 -15.96 66.56 -5.19
CA ARG A 32 -16.53 66.20 -6.49
C ARG A 32 -16.04 64.82 -6.94
N PHE A 33 -16.95 63.96 -7.37
CA PHE A 33 -16.60 62.62 -7.86
C PHE A 33 -15.90 62.67 -9.22
N VAL A 34 -14.69 62.10 -9.29
CA VAL A 34 -13.87 62.07 -10.51
C VAL A 34 -14.06 60.75 -11.26
N GLY A 35 -14.14 59.64 -10.53
CA GLY A 35 -14.34 58.32 -11.13
C GLY A 35 -14.12 57.18 -10.15
N HIS A 36 -14.48 55.98 -10.59
CA HIS A 36 -14.29 54.76 -9.79
C HIS A 36 -13.87 53.57 -10.64
N ARG A 37 -13.34 52.53 -9.97
CA ARG A 37 -13.12 51.21 -10.54
C ARG A 37 -13.46 50.14 -9.53
N VAL A 38 -14.16 49.10 -9.97
CA VAL A 38 -14.38 47.88 -9.20
C VAL A 38 -13.47 46.79 -9.76
N LEU A 39 -12.67 46.16 -8.90
CA LEU A 39 -11.75 45.10 -9.21
C LEU A 39 -12.14 43.84 -8.42
N PRO A 40 -12.33 42.68 -9.04
CA PRO A 40 -12.52 41.44 -8.28
C PRO A 40 -11.23 41.10 -7.54
N ILE A 41 -11.33 40.67 -6.28
CA ILE A 41 -10.15 40.40 -5.43
C ILE A 41 -9.25 39.32 -6.04
N SER A 42 -9.85 38.31 -6.69
CA SER A 42 -9.14 37.26 -7.42
C SER A 42 -8.28 37.74 -8.60
N ALA A 43 -8.48 38.97 -9.10
CA ALA A 43 -7.70 39.54 -10.20
C ALA A 43 -6.61 40.50 -9.73
N ILE A 44 -6.53 40.81 -8.43
CA ILE A 44 -5.49 41.69 -7.88
C ILE A 44 -4.19 40.91 -7.78
N ARG A 45 -3.10 41.51 -8.24
CA ARG A 45 -1.75 40.96 -8.15
C ARG A 45 -0.86 41.95 -7.41
N SER A 46 0.21 41.45 -6.77
CA SER A 46 1.19 42.32 -6.13
C SER A 46 2.03 43.03 -7.20
N GLY A 47 2.27 44.33 -7.03
CA GLY A 47 3.07 45.15 -7.95
C GLY A 47 2.48 46.52 -8.27
N TYR A 48 3.13 47.23 -9.19
CA TYR A 48 2.66 48.52 -9.72
C TYR A 48 1.66 48.30 -10.84
N HIS A 49 0.48 48.91 -10.72
CA HIS A 49 -0.60 48.77 -11.68
C HIS A 49 -1.24 50.13 -12.01
N TYR A 50 -1.62 50.29 -13.28
CA TYR A 50 -2.48 51.39 -13.72
C TYR A 50 -3.95 50.97 -13.63
N ILE A 51 -4.74 51.72 -12.87
CA ILE A 51 -6.17 51.52 -12.71
C ILE A 51 -6.91 52.62 -13.47
N CYS A 52 -7.41 52.29 -14.66
CA CYS A 52 -8.23 53.22 -15.45
C CYS A 52 -9.60 53.44 -14.80
N LEU A 53 -9.94 54.71 -14.55
CA LEU A 53 -11.18 55.10 -13.90
C LEU A 53 -12.38 55.02 -14.85
N ARG A 54 -13.56 54.89 -14.26
CA ARG A 54 -14.86 54.92 -14.96
C ARG A 54 -15.76 55.99 -14.36
N SER A 55 -16.66 56.53 -15.17
CA SER A 55 -17.68 57.49 -14.75
C SER A 55 -18.65 56.87 -13.74
N GLU A 56 -19.54 57.68 -13.19
CA GLU A 56 -20.61 57.21 -12.29
C GLU A 56 -21.55 56.20 -12.98
N SER A 57 -21.78 56.38 -14.29
CA SER A 57 -22.53 55.47 -15.16
C SER A 57 -21.71 54.27 -15.65
N ASN A 58 -20.53 54.00 -15.06
CA ASN A 58 -19.63 52.90 -15.39
C ASN A 58 -19.08 52.93 -16.84
N GLN A 59 -19.04 54.12 -17.46
CA GLN A 59 -18.42 54.33 -18.78
C GLN A 59 -16.91 54.53 -18.63
N PRO A 60 -16.07 53.97 -19.52
CA PRO A 60 -14.62 54.11 -19.43
C PRO A 60 -14.18 55.57 -19.66
N LEU A 61 -13.37 56.10 -18.74
CA LEU A 61 -12.71 57.38 -18.92
C LEU A 61 -11.29 57.07 -19.45
N CYS A 62 -11.03 57.32 -20.73
CA CYS A 62 -9.85 56.79 -21.43
C CYS A 62 -8.49 57.34 -20.94
N LEU A 63 -8.48 58.47 -20.23
CA LEU A 63 -7.26 59.19 -19.81
C LEU A 63 -7.01 59.19 -18.29
N PRO A 64 -8.01 59.35 -17.40
CA PRO A 64 -7.72 59.35 -15.96
C PRO A 64 -7.47 57.92 -15.45
N ALA A 65 -6.23 57.67 -15.04
CA ALA A 65 -5.78 56.42 -14.44
C ALA A 65 -4.97 56.69 -13.17
N LEU A 66 -5.10 55.79 -12.19
CA LEU A 66 -4.28 55.80 -10.98
C LEU A 66 -3.10 54.87 -11.14
N LEU A 67 -1.90 55.32 -10.80
CA LEU A 67 -0.78 54.41 -10.56
C LEU A 67 -0.81 53.99 -9.09
N VAL A 68 -1.01 52.70 -8.84
CA VAL A 68 -1.12 52.15 -7.49
C VAL A 68 -0.12 51.01 -7.33
N TYR A 69 0.52 50.94 -6.15
CA TYR A 69 1.25 49.76 -5.71
C TYR A 69 0.32 48.91 -4.85
N THR A 70 0.04 47.68 -5.28
CA THR A 70 -0.74 46.72 -4.50
C THR A 70 0.17 45.64 -3.95
N GLU A 71 -0.09 45.24 -2.70
CA GLU A 71 0.54 44.09 -2.06
C GLU A 71 -0.58 43.15 -1.61
N ALA A 72 -0.59 41.94 -2.17
CA ALA A 72 -1.52 40.88 -1.81
C ALA A 72 -0.76 39.81 -1.02
N THR A 73 -1.22 39.55 0.20
CA THR A 73 -0.72 38.49 1.07
C THR A 73 -1.84 37.50 1.34
N ASP A 74 -1.48 36.23 1.50
CA ASP A 74 -2.44 35.20 1.89
C ASP A 74 -2.69 35.30 3.40
N TYR A 75 -3.96 35.27 3.80
CA TYR A 75 -4.32 35.22 5.21
C TYR A 75 -4.13 33.79 5.72
N ILE A 76 -3.30 33.65 6.75
CA ILE A 76 -3.06 32.39 7.45
C ILE A 76 -3.62 32.59 8.86
N PRO A 77 -4.59 31.78 9.30
CA PRO A 77 -5.06 31.81 10.68
C PRO A 77 -3.92 31.55 11.66
N ASP A 78 -3.96 32.18 12.83
CA ASP A 78 -2.90 32.09 13.85
C ASP A 78 -2.60 30.63 14.25
N ASP A 79 -3.62 29.78 14.33
CA ASP A 79 -3.48 28.33 14.62
C ASP A 79 -2.62 27.57 13.60
N HIS A 80 -2.48 28.10 12.38
CA HIS A 80 -1.75 27.48 11.28
C HIS A 80 -0.44 28.19 10.93
N GLN A 81 -0.07 29.22 11.68
CA GLN A 81 1.13 30.01 11.41
C GLN A 81 2.41 29.15 11.45
N ASP A 82 2.55 28.27 12.45
CA ASP A 82 3.70 27.37 12.58
C ASP A 82 3.83 26.41 11.39
N TYR A 83 2.69 25.89 10.91
CA TYR A 83 2.65 25.03 9.74
C TYR A 83 3.02 25.78 8.46
N ALA A 84 2.55 27.01 8.30
CA ALA A 84 2.90 27.84 7.17
C ALA A 84 4.39 28.18 7.15
N GLU A 85 4.97 28.55 8.29
CA GLU A 85 6.40 28.82 8.40
C GLU A 85 7.26 27.58 8.09
N ALA A 86 6.79 26.41 8.52
CA ALA A 86 7.41 25.14 8.19
C ALA A 86 7.38 24.84 6.68
N LEU A 87 6.29 25.16 6.00
CA LEU A 87 6.14 24.96 4.55
C LEU A 87 6.90 26.00 3.72
N ILE A 88 6.96 27.25 4.19
CA ILE A 88 7.74 28.32 3.54
C ILE A 88 9.25 28.02 3.64
N ASN A 89 9.70 27.47 4.77
CA ASN A 89 11.11 27.16 5.02
C ASN A 89 11.31 25.73 5.56
N PRO A 90 11.16 24.70 4.72
CA PRO A 90 11.18 23.30 5.16
C PRO A 90 12.52 22.87 5.74
N ILE A 91 13.63 23.39 5.21
CA ILE A 91 14.98 23.10 5.70
C ILE A 91 15.17 23.65 7.12
N LYS A 92 14.68 24.87 7.39
CA LYS A 92 14.77 25.50 8.71
C LYS A 92 13.95 24.74 9.74
N HIS A 93 12.74 24.29 9.36
CA HIS A 93 11.87 23.54 10.26
C HIS A 93 12.44 22.16 10.61
N VAL A 94 12.93 21.40 9.63
CA VAL A 94 13.60 20.11 9.88
C VAL A 94 14.85 20.30 10.74
N SER A 95 15.65 21.34 10.47
CA SER A 95 16.82 21.65 11.29
C SER A 95 16.47 22.00 12.73
N LEU A 96 15.40 22.78 12.96
CA LEU A 96 14.91 23.11 14.30
C LEU A 96 14.35 21.88 15.03
N MET A 97 13.64 21.00 14.31
CA MET A 97 13.17 19.73 14.86
C MET A 97 14.35 18.83 15.26
N ASP A 98 15.37 18.71 14.41
CA ASP A 98 16.59 17.96 14.72
C ASP A 98 17.35 18.55 15.91
N GLN A 99 17.41 19.89 16.03
CA GLN A 99 18.01 20.55 17.18
C GLN A 99 17.22 20.27 18.46
N ARG A 100 15.89 20.35 18.40
CA ARG A 100 15.02 20.04 19.54
C ARG A 100 15.13 18.56 19.94
N ALA A 101 15.17 17.66 18.97
CA ALA A 101 15.38 16.23 19.20
C ALA A 101 16.75 15.93 19.82
N LYS A 102 17.82 16.59 19.33
CA LYS A 102 19.16 16.49 19.91
C LYS A 102 19.23 17.02 21.35
N GLN A 103 18.56 18.14 21.63
CA GLN A 103 18.49 18.69 22.97
C GLN A 103 17.70 17.77 23.91
N LEU A 104 16.57 17.21 23.46
CA LEU A 104 15.80 16.24 24.22
C LEU A 104 16.59 14.95 24.47
N ALA A 105 17.28 14.42 23.46
CA ALA A 105 18.16 13.26 23.61
C ALA A 105 19.31 13.52 24.60
N ALA A 106 19.90 14.72 24.55
CA ALA A 106 20.93 15.14 25.50
C ALA A 106 20.40 15.26 26.94
N PHE A 107 19.14 15.68 27.14
CA PHE A 107 18.48 15.70 28.45
C PHE A 107 18.04 14.31 28.93
N MET A 108 17.70 13.40 28.01
CA MET A 108 17.26 12.04 28.32
C MET A 108 18.42 11.06 28.56
N GLY A 109 19.67 11.48 28.35
CA GLY A 109 20.85 10.72 28.76
C GLY A 109 21.10 9.44 27.94
N GLU A 110 20.68 9.40 26.68
CA GLU A 110 21.04 8.30 25.78
C GLU A 110 22.38 8.63 25.10
N GLY A 111 23.44 8.02 25.62
CA GLY A 111 24.77 8.04 25.04
C GLY A 111 24.81 7.34 23.68
N GLU A 112 25.48 8.00 22.74
CA GLU A 112 26.25 7.48 21.61
C GLU A 112 25.86 6.10 21.04
N GLU A 113 25.40 6.05 19.79
CA GLU A 113 26.17 5.40 18.71
C GLU A 113 25.50 5.54 17.34
N SER A 114 26.36 5.57 16.32
CA SER A 114 26.09 5.26 14.90
C SER A 114 25.55 6.37 14.00
N GLN A 115 26.49 7.24 13.60
CA GLN A 115 26.52 7.83 12.27
C GLN A 115 26.75 6.74 11.21
N GLU A 116 25.83 6.57 10.26
CA GLU A 116 26.19 6.06 8.92
C GLU A 116 25.48 6.84 7.81
N LYS A 117 26.24 7.00 6.72
CA LYS A 117 26.08 7.98 5.63
C LYS A 117 25.05 7.54 4.59
N PRO A 118 24.43 8.49 3.85
CA PRO A 118 23.58 8.18 2.72
C PRO A 118 24.41 7.82 1.48
N CYS A 119 24.08 6.71 0.81
CA CYS A 119 24.67 6.33 -0.47
C CYS A 119 23.62 6.39 -1.60
N GLU A 120 24.06 7.03 -2.68
CA GLU A 120 23.32 7.47 -3.84
C GLU A 120 22.78 6.31 -4.70
N THR A 121 21.58 6.47 -5.23
CA THR A 121 21.08 5.71 -6.37
C THR A 121 21.65 6.27 -7.68
N PRO A 122 21.96 5.40 -8.67
CA PRO A 122 21.77 5.83 -10.04
C PRO A 122 20.99 4.83 -10.92
N ARG A 123 20.26 5.47 -11.85
CA ARG A 123 19.94 5.04 -13.21
C ARG A 123 18.70 4.16 -13.45
N LYS A 124 17.64 4.91 -13.79
CA LYS A 124 16.71 4.63 -14.89
C LYS A 124 17.44 4.13 -16.15
N GLN A 125 17.00 3.01 -16.70
CA GLN A 125 17.04 2.74 -18.13
C GLN A 125 15.66 2.28 -18.57
N ARG A 126 15.22 2.86 -19.69
CA ARG A 126 13.90 2.79 -20.30
C ARG A 126 14.15 2.47 -21.77
N THR A 127 13.61 1.35 -22.25
CA THR A 127 13.45 0.96 -23.66
C THR A 127 12.36 -0.11 -23.64
N GLU A 128 11.12 0.24 -24.01
CA GLU A 128 10.53 0.10 -25.36
C GLU A 128 10.39 -1.34 -25.85
N ALA A 129 9.13 -1.77 -26.04
CA ALA A 129 8.55 -2.27 -27.29
C ALA A 129 7.53 -3.42 -27.08
N VAL A 130 6.34 -3.21 -27.65
CA VAL A 130 5.18 -4.10 -27.85
C VAL A 130 5.49 -5.06 -29.02
N PRO A 131 5.01 -6.34 -29.07
CA PRO A 131 3.71 -6.65 -29.68
C PRO A 131 2.93 -7.85 -29.09
N GLU A 132 1.60 -7.69 -28.95
CA GLU A 132 0.65 -8.81 -28.92
C GLU A 132 0.15 -9.14 -30.33
N PRO A 133 -0.21 -10.42 -30.57
CA PRO A 133 -1.27 -10.72 -31.53
C PRO A 133 -2.22 -11.83 -30.94
N PRO A 134 -3.24 -12.32 -31.67
CA PRO A 134 -4.63 -11.91 -31.50
C PRO A 134 -5.57 -13.11 -31.24
N MET A 135 -6.82 -12.94 -30.76
CA MET A 135 -7.92 -13.88 -31.05
C MET A 135 -9.31 -13.23 -30.91
N ASP A 136 -10.09 -13.38 -31.98
CA ASP A 136 -11.56 -13.30 -32.13
C ASP A 136 -12.01 -14.70 -32.63
N PRO A 137 -13.31 -15.03 -32.85
CA PRO A 137 -14.58 -14.60 -32.25
C PRO A 137 -15.51 -15.82 -31.91
N ARG A 138 -16.69 -15.61 -31.28
CA ARG A 138 -18.02 -16.24 -31.59
C ARG A 138 -19.09 -16.14 -30.46
N THR A 139 -20.02 -15.21 -30.66
CA THR A 139 -21.52 -15.30 -30.76
C THR A 139 -22.45 -16.05 -29.75
N PRO A 140 -23.76 -15.66 -29.66
CA PRO A 140 -24.60 -15.48 -28.44
C PRO A 140 -25.75 -16.51 -28.32
N PRO A 141 -26.73 -16.34 -27.39
CA PRO A 141 -28.07 -15.76 -27.73
C PRO A 141 -28.71 -15.00 -26.52
N ALA A 142 -29.90 -14.39 -26.48
CA ALA A 142 -31.06 -14.21 -27.35
C ALA A 142 -31.79 -12.90 -26.96
N ALA A 143 -32.57 -12.39 -27.91
CA ALA A 143 -33.46 -11.24 -27.84
C ALA A 143 -34.64 -11.43 -26.88
N LEU A 144 -35.14 -10.33 -26.29
CA LEU A 144 -36.57 -10.00 -26.21
C LEU A 144 -36.79 -8.48 -26.04
N LEU A 145 -37.52 -7.88 -26.97
CA LEU A 145 -38.26 -6.61 -26.93
C LEU A 145 -39.53 -6.82 -27.77
N PRO A 146 -40.60 -5.98 -27.72
CA PRO A 146 -41.07 -5.00 -26.71
C PRO A 146 -42.60 -5.19 -26.43
N PRO A 147 -43.34 -4.21 -25.87
CA PRO A 147 -44.00 -3.26 -26.78
C PRO A 147 -44.02 -1.79 -26.34
N THR A 148 -44.18 -0.97 -27.38
CA THR A 148 -44.37 0.48 -27.48
C THR A 148 -45.57 1.05 -26.70
N GLY A 149 -45.37 2.23 -26.10
CA GLY A 149 -46.40 3.20 -25.67
C GLY A 149 -45.85 4.64 -25.75
N PRO A 150 -46.69 5.67 -26.01
CA PRO A 150 -46.26 7.02 -26.44
C PRO A 150 -45.72 7.88 -25.28
N PRO A 151 -45.01 9.00 -25.55
CA PRO A 151 -44.25 9.72 -24.53
C PRO A 151 -45.18 10.60 -23.70
N SER A 152 -45.21 10.39 -22.39
CA SER A 152 -45.97 11.22 -21.46
C SER A 152 -45.15 11.48 -20.20
N VAL A 153 -44.79 12.75 -20.02
CA VAL A 153 -44.30 13.45 -18.82
C VAL A 153 -43.11 12.85 -18.06
N ALA A 154 -41.97 13.55 -18.15
CA ALA A 154 -40.72 13.24 -17.47
C ALA A 154 -40.92 13.09 -15.94
N SER A 155 -40.71 11.87 -15.44
CA SER A 155 -40.63 11.55 -14.02
C SER A 155 -39.16 11.50 -13.55
N PRO A 156 -38.86 11.73 -12.25
CA PRO A 156 -37.50 11.76 -11.71
C PRO A 156 -36.66 10.51 -11.97
N GLY A 157 -37.28 9.32 -12.06
CA GLY A 157 -36.60 8.02 -12.19
C GLY A 157 -35.81 7.80 -13.48
N GLN A 158 -36.27 8.35 -14.62
CA GLN A 158 -35.56 8.19 -15.91
C GLN A 158 -34.18 8.86 -15.94
N ARG A 159 -33.92 9.78 -15.00
CA ARG A 159 -32.61 10.45 -14.87
C ARG A 159 -31.62 9.62 -14.06
N ASP A 160 -32.11 8.84 -13.10
CA ASP A 160 -31.27 7.98 -12.27
C ASP A 160 -30.86 6.71 -13.05
N ASP A 161 -31.75 6.19 -13.90
CA ASP A 161 -31.45 5.08 -14.82
C ASP A 161 -30.33 5.44 -15.83
N LEU A 162 -30.26 6.70 -16.27
CA LEU A 162 -29.25 7.16 -17.21
C LEU A 162 -27.86 7.25 -16.57
N ILE A 163 -27.80 7.61 -15.29
CA ILE A 163 -26.54 7.68 -14.53
C ILE A 163 -26.08 6.27 -14.16
N ALA A 164 -26.99 5.41 -13.69
CA ALA A 164 -26.71 4.01 -13.40
C ALA A 164 -26.22 3.25 -14.65
N SER A 165 -26.79 3.53 -15.82
CA SER A 165 -26.36 2.93 -17.09
C SER A 165 -24.97 3.37 -17.56
N VAL A 166 -24.46 4.50 -17.08
CA VAL A 166 -23.14 5.05 -17.48
C VAL A 166 -22.05 4.63 -16.48
N LEU A 167 -22.41 4.36 -15.22
CA LEU A 167 -21.47 3.94 -14.19
C LEU A 167 -21.09 2.47 -14.35
N ALA A 168 -19.80 2.20 -14.50
CA ALA A 168 -19.28 0.84 -14.44
C ALA A 168 -19.03 0.41 -12.98
N ASP A 169 -19.35 -0.83 -12.61
CA ASP A 169 -18.96 -1.38 -11.31
C ASP A 169 -17.44 -1.63 -11.26
N VAL A 170 -16.80 -1.19 -10.17
CA VAL A 170 -15.38 -1.46 -9.90
C VAL A 170 -15.25 -1.99 -8.47
N SER A 171 -14.86 -3.24 -8.36
CA SER A 171 -14.57 -3.91 -7.10
C SER A 171 -13.07 -3.88 -6.79
N PRO A 172 -12.70 -3.88 -5.49
CA PRO A 172 -11.31 -4.03 -5.09
C PRO A 172 -10.82 -5.48 -5.36
N GLN A 173 -9.51 -5.65 -5.55
CA GLN A 173 -8.88 -6.98 -5.70
C GLN A 173 -8.85 -7.71 -4.36
N SER A 174 -9.10 -9.02 -4.34
CA SER A 174 -9.03 -9.78 -3.09
C SER A 174 -7.58 -10.03 -2.63
N VAL A 175 -7.39 -10.39 -1.36
CA VAL A 175 -6.07 -10.74 -0.81
C VAL A 175 -5.48 -11.96 -1.55
N GLU A 176 -6.31 -12.91 -1.94
CA GLU A 176 -5.91 -14.12 -2.69
C GLU A 176 -5.34 -13.77 -4.06
N GLU A 177 -5.94 -12.81 -4.77
CA GLU A 177 -5.44 -12.32 -6.06
C GLU A 177 -4.08 -11.64 -5.89
N LEU A 178 -3.90 -10.87 -4.81
CA LEU A 178 -2.62 -10.22 -4.50
C LEU A 178 -1.51 -11.23 -4.19
N ARG A 179 -1.83 -12.34 -3.52
CA ARG A 179 -0.88 -13.45 -3.26
C ARG A 179 -0.47 -14.18 -4.55
N GLN A 180 -1.32 -14.19 -5.58
CA GLN A 180 -0.96 -14.77 -6.88
C GLN A 180 -0.06 -13.86 -7.72
N HIS A 181 0.20 -12.63 -7.27
CA HIS A 181 1.02 -11.69 -8.01
C HIS A 181 2.44 -12.23 -8.24
N LYS A 182 2.93 -12.13 -9.49
CA LYS A 182 4.23 -12.70 -9.93
C LYS A 182 5.39 -12.28 -9.03
N GLY A 183 5.35 -11.06 -8.49
CA GLY A 183 6.37 -10.55 -7.56
C GLY A 183 6.39 -11.29 -6.22
N TYR A 184 5.21 -11.61 -5.67
CA TYR A 184 5.07 -12.32 -4.40
C TYR A 184 5.50 -13.78 -4.54
N VAL A 185 5.00 -14.49 -5.56
CA VAL A 185 5.35 -15.89 -5.83
C VAL A 185 6.85 -16.07 -6.06
N LYS A 186 7.52 -15.13 -6.74
CA LYS A 186 8.98 -15.17 -6.92
C LYS A 186 9.74 -15.02 -5.60
N LEU A 187 9.26 -14.16 -4.71
CA LEU A 187 9.85 -13.99 -3.38
C LEU A 187 9.73 -15.27 -2.56
N LEU A 188 8.55 -15.90 -2.51
CA LEU A 188 8.35 -17.17 -1.79
C LEU A 188 9.27 -18.28 -2.32
N LYS A 189 9.40 -18.39 -3.66
CA LYS A 189 10.33 -19.36 -4.27
C LYS A 189 11.79 -19.11 -3.90
N LYS A 190 12.20 -17.85 -3.76
CA LYS A 190 13.55 -17.48 -3.29
C LYS A 190 13.73 -17.89 -1.83
N GLN A 191 12.78 -17.53 -0.96
CA GLN A 191 12.81 -17.84 0.47
C GLN A 191 12.89 -19.35 0.75
N TYR A 192 12.15 -20.15 -0.02
CA TYR A 192 12.23 -21.62 0.02
C TYR A 192 13.64 -22.15 -0.32
N ARG A 193 14.28 -21.61 -1.38
CA ARG A 193 15.63 -22.01 -1.77
C ARG A 193 16.66 -21.63 -0.70
N ASP A 194 16.55 -20.43 -0.15
CA ASP A 194 17.42 -19.93 0.91
C ASP A 194 17.35 -20.84 2.16
N LEU A 195 16.15 -21.23 2.60
CA LEU A 195 15.97 -22.16 3.73
C LEU A 195 16.49 -23.57 3.42
N LYS A 196 16.24 -24.07 2.20
CA LYS A 196 16.74 -25.38 1.76
C LYS A 196 18.27 -25.44 1.81
N ASP A 197 18.95 -24.39 1.36
CA ASP A 197 20.40 -24.33 1.36
C ASP A 197 20.98 -24.09 2.76
N LEU A 198 20.27 -23.37 3.64
CA LEU A 198 20.61 -23.24 5.04
C LEU A 198 20.56 -24.60 5.76
N ARG A 199 19.47 -25.36 5.60
CA ARG A 199 19.31 -26.70 6.18
C ARG A 199 20.39 -27.67 5.71
N LYS A 200 20.79 -27.64 4.42
CA LYS A 200 21.93 -28.44 3.93
C LYS A 200 23.23 -28.11 4.66
N LYS A 201 23.48 -26.83 4.97
CA LYS A 201 24.67 -26.43 5.75
C LYS A 201 24.59 -26.96 7.18
N HIS A 202 23.41 -26.97 7.79
CA HIS A 202 23.18 -27.50 9.14
C HIS A 202 23.45 -29.00 9.22
N VAL A 203 22.90 -29.77 8.27
CA VAL A 203 23.15 -31.22 8.17
C VAL A 203 24.65 -31.53 8.02
N ARG A 204 25.38 -30.77 7.19
CA ARG A 204 26.84 -30.94 7.03
C ARG A 204 27.61 -30.66 8.33
N LYS A 205 27.24 -29.61 9.07
CA LYS A 205 27.85 -29.26 10.36
C LYS A 205 27.57 -30.33 11.43
N LEU A 206 26.33 -30.83 11.50
CA LEU A 206 25.94 -31.92 12.41
C LEU A 206 26.75 -33.19 12.12
N ALA A 207 26.82 -33.62 10.86
CA ALA A 207 27.60 -34.80 10.47
C ALA A 207 29.10 -34.66 10.80
N ALA A 208 29.67 -33.47 10.62
CA ALA A 208 31.07 -33.20 10.95
C ALA A 208 31.34 -33.24 12.47
N LEU A 209 30.45 -32.65 13.27
CA LEU A 209 30.56 -32.67 14.74
C LEU A 209 30.38 -34.09 15.28
N HIS A 210 29.37 -34.81 14.80
CA HIS A 210 29.12 -36.19 15.18
C HIS A 210 30.34 -37.07 14.87
N LYS A 211 30.87 -37.01 13.63
CA LYS A 211 32.07 -37.76 13.25
C LYS A 211 33.28 -37.46 14.15
N LYS A 212 33.46 -36.19 14.56
CA LYS A 212 34.53 -35.78 15.48
C LYS A 212 34.31 -36.37 16.89
N GLN A 213 33.07 -36.38 17.37
CA GLN A 213 32.71 -36.95 18.67
C GLN A 213 32.83 -38.48 18.70
N SER A 214 32.40 -39.19 17.65
CA SER A 214 32.55 -40.65 17.54
C SER A 214 34.03 -41.08 17.46
N ALA A 215 34.87 -40.30 16.78
CA ALA A 215 36.32 -40.57 16.74
C ALA A 215 36.99 -40.41 18.11
N GLN A 216 36.51 -39.48 18.95
CA GLN A 216 37.02 -39.27 20.31
C GLN A 216 36.61 -40.40 21.27
N THR A 217 35.41 -40.97 21.11
CA THR A 217 34.97 -42.12 21.92
C THR A 217 35.59 -43.44 21.46
N ALA A 218 35.94 -43.59 20.18
CA ALA A 218 36.68 -44.74 19.66
C ALA A 218 38.20 -44.71 19.97
N GLY A 219 38.73 -43.59 20.47
CA GLY A 219 40.14 -43.37 20.80
C GLY A 219 40.68 -44.19 22.00
N PRO A 220 41.95 -43.99 22.41
CA PRO A 220 42.74 -44.92 23.24
C PRO A 220 42.13 -45.27 24.61
N THR A 221 41.14 -44.51 25.07
CA THR A 221 40.40 -44.71 26.32
C THR A 221 39.65 -46.06 26.33
N GLY A 222 39.07 -46.49 25.20
CA GLY A 222 38.37 -47.79 25.11
C GLY A 222 39.32 -48.99 25.10
N GLY A 223 40.48 -48.86 24.45
CA GLY A 223 41.50 -49.93 24.37
C GLY A 223 42.43 -50.02 25.57
N SER A 224 42.75 -48.88 26.21
CA SER A 224 43.63 -48.80 27.38
C SER A 224 42.98 -49.42 28.63
N LEU A 225 41.67 -49.22 28.81
CA LEU A 225 40.91 -49.88 29.88
C LEU A 225 40.87 -51.41 29.71
N ARG A 226 40.79 -51.91 28.48
CA ARG A 226 40.80 -53.36 28.19
C ARG A 226 42.17 -54.00 28.39
N ARG A 227 43.27 -53.26 28.15
CA ARG A 227 44.64 -53.69 28.49
C ARG A 227 44.94 -53.59 29.98
N ARG A 228 44.40 -52.59 30.68
CA ARG A 228 44.60 -52.40 32.14
C ARG A 228 43.76 -53.37 32.97
N SER A 229 42.55 -53.73 32.53
CA SER A 229 41.74 -54.76 33.18
C SER A 229 42.38 -56.15 33.07
N GLN A 230 42.98 -56.50 31.93
CA GLN A 230 43.76 -57.73 31.78
C GLN A 230 45.01 -57.76 32.66
N ALA A 231 45.64 -56.62 32.95
CA ALA A 231 46.77 -56.52 33.87
C ALA A 231 46.36 -56.58 35.36
N SER A 232 45.16 -56.09 35.71
CA SER A 232 44.66 -56.04 37.10
C SER A 232 43.99 -57.32 37.58
N LEU A 233 43.58 -58.23 36.69
CA LEU A 233 43.13 -59.59 37.06
C LEU A 233 44.21 -60.39 37.81
N ARG A 234 45.47 -59.90 37.84
CA ARG A 234 46.59 -60.49 38.58
C ARG A 234 46.82 -59.89 39.97
N ALA A 235 46.10 -58.86 40.38
CA ALA A 235 46.28 -58.21 41.68
C ALA A 235 44.94 -57.80 42.28
N ASN A 236 44.57 -58.42 43.42
CA ASN A 236 43.43 -58.26 44.35
C ASN A 236 42.66 -56.90 44.43
N GLY A 237 42.31 -56.29 43.30
CA GLY A 237 41.39 -55.14 43.22
C GLY A 237 39.97 -55.61 42.96
N SER A 238 38.99 -55.05 43.67
CA SER A 238 37.56 -55.23 43.38
C SER A 238 37.28 -54.88 41.91
N VAL A 239 36.88 -55.89 41.14
CA VAL A 239 36.51 -55.77 39.71
C VAL A 239 35.33 -54.81 39.54
N GLU A 240 34.39 -54.82 40.50
CA GLU A 240 33.19 -53.97 40.52
C GLU A 240 33.53 -52.47 40.59
N GLY A 241 34.58 -52.08 41.33
CA GLY A 241 35.00 -50.68 41.44
C GLY A 241 35.59 -50.13 40.13
N LEU A 242 36.37 -50.94 39.41
CA LEU A 242 36.94 -50.56 38.11
C LEU A 242 35.87 -50.52 37.01
N GLU A 243 34.89 -51.43 37.06
CA GLU A 243 33.74 -51.43 36.17
C GLU A 243 32.82 -50.21 36.39
N GLN A 244 32.57 -49.83 37.64
CA GLN A 244 31.82 -48.60 37.97
C GLN A 244 32.53 -47.33 37.47
N VAL A 245 33.85 -47.21 37.64
CA VAL A 245 34.62 -46.06 37.14
C VAL A 245 34.61 -46.02 35.60
N GLY A 246 34.72 -47.18 34.94
CA GLY A 246 34.58 -47.29 33.49
C GLY A 246 33.17 -46.94 32.99
N ALA A 247 32.13 -47.36 33.71
CA ALA A 247 30.74 -47.03 33.41
C ALA A 247 30.46 -45.52 33.57
N ARG A 248 30.94 -44.91 34.66
CA ARG A 248 30.86 -43.45 34.88
C ARG A 248 31.54 -42.68 33.75
N ARG A 249 32.77 -43.04 33.38
CA ARG A 249 33.50 -42.40 32.27
C ARG A 249 32.77 -42.54 30.92
N ARG A 250 32.09 -43.68 30.66
CA ARG A 250 31.27 -43.86 29.45
C ARG A 250 30.02 -42.99 29.47
N SER A 251 29.36 -42.87 30.63
CA SER A 251 28.20 -41.98 30.82
C SER A 251 28.59 -40.52 30.59
N GLU A 252 29.69 -40.06 31.19
CA GLU A 252 30.21 -38.70 31.03
C GLU A 252 30.54 -38.37 29.56
N LEU A 253 31.12 -39.31 28.82
CA LEU A 253 31.41 -39.14 27.39
C LEU A 253 30.12 -39.07 26.56
N TYR A 254 29.12 -39.91 26.86
CA TYR A 254 27.82 -39.88 26.19
C TYR A 254 27.08 -38.57 26.46
N GLU A 255 27.05 -38.12 27.71
CA GLU A 255 26.47 -36.83 28.09
C GLU A 255 27.16 -35.66 27.39
N ALA A 256 28.50 -35.67 27.29
CA ALA A 256 29.25 -34.66 26.55
C ALA A 256 28.93 -34.69 25.03
N GLN A 257 28.66 -35.87 24.46
CA GLN A 257 28.21 -35.99 23.06
C GLN A 257 26.83 -35.35 22.87
N VAL A 258 25.86 -35.74 23.71
CA VAL A 258 24.49 -35.20 23.72
C VAL A 258 24.52 -33.68 23.87
N GLN A 259 25.25 -33.14 24.85
CA GLN A 259 25.35 -31.70 25.09
C GLN A 259 25.95 -30.96 23.88
N GLY A 260 27.02 -31.49 23.28
CA GLY A 260 27.64 -30.85 22.12
C GLY A 260 26.74 -30.82 20.88
N LEU A 261 25.99 -31.90 20.62
CA LEU A 261 25.01 -31.93 19.53
C LEU A 261 23.83 -31.02 19.82
N LEU A 262 23.36 -30.97 21.07
CA LEU A 262 22.25 -30.13 21.50
C LEU A 262 22.58 -28.65 21.32
N GLN A 263 23.72 -28.19 21.83
CA GLN A 263 24.15 -26.80 21.65
C GLN A 263 24.26 -26.40 20.17
N LEU A 264 24.80 -27.29 19.32
CA LEU A 264 24.87 -27.02 17.89
C LEU A 264 23.48 -26.94 17.26
N ARG A 265 22.58 -27.86 17.62
CA ARG A 265 21.23 -27.94 17.04
C ARG A 265 20.34 -26.78 17.52
N GLU A 266 20.47 -26.35 18.77
CA GLU A 266 19.83 -25.15 19.33
C GLU A 266 20.28 -23.90 18.57
N ALA A 267 21.60 -23.72 18.38
CA ALA A 267 22.13 -22.59 17.62
C ALA A 267 21.63 -22.60 16.15
N GLN A 268 21.56 -23.78 15.52
CA GLN A 268 20.98 -23.93 14.18
C GLN A 268 19.49 -23.60 14.15
N HIS A 269 18.73 -24.07 15.14
CA HIS A 269 17.31 -23.78 15.28
C HIS A 269 17.05 -22.28 15.43
N GLN A 270 17.82 -21.57 16.24
CA GLN A 270 17.73 -20.11 16.39
C GLN A 270 17.98 -19.38 15.07
N VAL A 271 18.98 -19.81 14.29
CA VAL A 271 19.26 -19.22 12.97
C VAL A 271 18.13 -19.52 11.96
N GLU A 272 17.56 -20.72 11.97
CA GLU A 272 16.39 -21.05 11.15
C GLU A 272 15.17 -20.23 11.56
N ALA A 273 14.91 -20.07 12.86
CA ALA A 273 13.81 -19.29 13.41
C ALA A 273 13.92 -17.82 13.00
N ALA A 274 15.09 -17.21 13.19
CA ALA A 274 15.36 -15.84 12.78
C ALA A 274 15.14 -15.67 11.28
N ARG A 275 15.61 -16.62 10.46
CA ARG A 275 15.45 -16.57 9.01
C ARG A 275 13.98 -16.73 8.56
N LYS A 276 13.23 -17.66 9.17
CA LYS A 276 11.79 -17.82 8.91
C LYS A 276 11.03 -16.53 9.29
N ARG A 277 11.35 -15.91 10.43
CA ARG A 277 10.76 -14.62 10.86
C ARG A 277 11.05 -13.50 9.87
N GLU A 278 12.30 -13.34 9.45
CA GLU A 278 12.68 -12.36 8.42
C GLU A 278 11.92 -12.59 7.11
N HIS A 279 11.81 -13.84 6.66
CA HIS A 279 11.10 -14.19 5.43
C HIS A 279 9.61 -13.84 5.52
N LEU A 280 8.96 -14.14 6.65
CA LEU A 280 7.56 -13.80 6.89
C LEU A 280 7.34 -12.28 6.85
N LEU A 281 8.17 -11.51 7.56
CA LEU A 281 8.09 -10.05 7.54
C LEU A 281 8.31 -9.48 6.14
N GLN A 282 9.28 -10.00 5.38
CA GLN A 282 9.52 -9.60 3.99
C GLN A 282 8.35 -9.96 3.07
N ALA A 283 7.73 -11.12 3.26
CA ALA A 283 6.57 -11.55 2.48
C ALA A 283 5.37 -10.64 2.76
N GLN A 284 5.07 -10.36 4.03
CA GLN A 284 3.99 -9.45 4.44
C GLN A 284 4.21 -8.03 3.92
N GLN A 285 5.42 -7.48 4.06
CA GLN A 285 5.75 -6.17 3.49
C GLN A 285 5.59 -6.18 1.97
N ARG A 286 6.05 -7.22 1.27
CA ARG A 286 5.92 -7.31 -0.18
C ARG A 286 4.46 -7.39 -0.62
N LEU A 287 3.62 -8.11 0.12
CA LEU A 287 2.18 -8.19 -0.14
C LEU A 287 1.51 -6.82 0.03
N ARG A 288 1.88 -6.08 1.08
CA ARG A 288 1.41 -4.70 1.31
C ARG A 288 1.84 -3.75 0.19
N ASP A 289 3.08 -3.82 -0.27
CA ASP A 289 3.58 -2.98 -1.37
C ASP A 289 2.79 -3.26 -2.67
N ILE A 290 2.57 -4.54 -2.99
CA ILE A 290 1.78 -4.96 -4.16
C ILE A 290 0.34 -4.47 -4.03
N ALA A 291 -0.26 -4.56 -2.84
CA ALA A 291 -1.60 -4.03 -2.60
C ALA A 291 -1.67 -2.53 -2.92
N LEU A 292 -0.73 -1.73 -2.39
CA LEU A 292 -0.69 -0.28 -2.65
C LEU A 292 -0.48 0.04 -4.12
N GLU A 293 0.41 -0.68 -4.81
CA GLU A 293 0.64 -0.54 -6.26
C GLU A 293 -0.64 -0.83 -7.07
N CYS A 294 -1.34 -1.93 -6.76
CA CYS A 294 -2.60 -2.31 -7.40
C CYS A 294 -3.71 -1.29 -7.13
N GLN A 295 -3.84 -0.84 -5.89
CA GLN A 295 -4.83 0.16 -5.48
C GLN A 295 -4.61 1.49 -6.21
N ALA A 296 -3.36 1.95 -6.29
CA ALA A 296 -3.01 3.15 -7.05
C ALA A 296 -3.33 3.00 -8.55
N ALA A 297 -3.07 1.83 -9.13
CA ALA A 297 -3.43 1.53 -10.52
C ALA A 297 -4.95 1.50 -10.72
N GLN A 298 -5.72 0.94 -9.78
CA GLN A 298 -7.18 0.93 -9.82
C GLN A 298 -7.76 2.35 -9.73
N LEU A 299 -7.27 3.18 -8.80
CA LEU A 299 -7.73 4.58 -8.67
C LEU A 299 -7.40 5.41 -9.91
N LYS A 300 -6.23 5.18 -10.52
CA LYS A 300 -5.89 5.84 -11.78
C LYS A 300 -6.85 5.45 -12.91
N ARG A 301 -7.15 4.16 -13.05
CA ARG A 301 -8.14 3.67 -14.04
C ARG A 301 -9.53 4.22 -13.74
N LEU A 302 -9.93 4.31 -12.48
CA LEU A 302 -11.22 4.87 -12.06
C LEU A 302 -11.36 6.35 -12.45
N LYS A 303 -10.31 7.14 -12.27
CA LYS A 303 -10.29 8.54 -12.72
C LYS A 303 -10.45 8.65 -14.24
N GLU A 304 -9.74 7.83 -15.00
CA GLU A 304 -9.87 7.78 -16.46
C GLU A 304 -11.27 7.36 -16.90
N THR A 305 -11.94 6.43 -16.19
CA THR A 305 -13.33 6.08 -16.47
C THR A 305 -14.28 7.23 -16.11
N SER A 306 -14.09 7.90 -14.98
CA SER A 306 -14.90 9.05 -14.56
C SER A 306 -14.85 10.19 -15.60
N ASP A 307 -13.68 10.48 -16.15
CA ASP A 307 -13.52 11.49 -17.21
C ASP A 307 -14.21 11.09 -18.52
N ARG A 308 -14.23 9.78 -18.85
CA ARG A 308 -14.96 9.27 -20.02
C ARG A 308 -16.46 9.38 -19.83
N GLU A 309 -16.96 8.98 -18.65
CA GLU A 309 -18.37 9.08 -18.25
C GLU A 309 -18.87 10.54 -18.32
N LYS A 310 -18.07 11.51 -17.84
CA LYS A 310 -18.40 12.95 -17.96
C LYS A 310 -18.51 13.40 -19.42
N LYS A 311 -17.56 13.00 -20.27
CA LYS A 311 -17.58 13.33 -21.71
C LYS A 311 -18.78 12.69 -22.42
N GLU A 312 -19.14 11.46 -22.04
CA GLU A 312 -20.28 10.75 -22.59
C GLU A 312 -21.61 11.40 -22.19
N LEU A 313 -21.78 11.73 -20.90
CA LEU A 313 -22.97 12.44 -20.42
C LEU A 313 -23.14 13.79 -21.13
N GLN A 314 -22.05 14.55 -21.29
CA GLN A 314 -22.07 15.81 -22.01
C GLN A 314 -22.53 15.62 -23.47
N ARG A 315 -22.00 14.62 -24.18
CA ARG A 315 -22.43 14.28 -25.55
C ARG A 315 -23.90 13.91 -25.62
N ILE A 316 -24.42 13.17 -24.64
CA ILE A 316 -25.84 12.79 -24.58
C ILE A 316 -26.72 14.03 -24.39
N LEU A 317 -26.34 14.94 -23.48
CA LEU A 317 -27.08 16.19 -23.22
C LEU A 317 -27.05 17.12 -24.43
N ASP A 318 -25.90 17.27 -25.09
CA ASP A 318 -25.75 18.09 -26.30
C ASP A 318 -26.59 17.54 -27.46
N ARG A 319 -26.64 16.21 -27.64
CA ARG A 319 -27.52 15.56 -28.62
C ARG A 319 -28.99 15.79 -28.30
N LYS A 320 -29.40 15.67 -27.03
CA LYS A 320 -30.77 15.94 -26.57
C LYS A 320 -31.16 17.40 -26.86
N ARG A 321 -30.28 18.35 -26.58
CA ARG A 321 -30.47 19.78 -26.90
C ARG A 321 -30.64 19.98 -28.40
N HIS A 322 -29.75 19.40 -29.22
CA HIS A 322 -29.82 19.56 -30.67
C HIS A 322 -31.12 19.00 -31.26
N ASN A 323 -31.56 17.83 -30.78
CA ASN A 323 -32.85 17.24 -31.17
C ASN A 323 -34.01 18.14 -30.77
N SER A 324 -34.01 18.68 -29.55
CA SER A 324 -35.06 19.61 -29.08
C SER A 324 -35.13 20.90 -29.91
N ILE A 325 -33.98 21.48 -30.27
CA ILE A 325 -33.91 22.66 -31.17
C ILE A 325 -34.44 22.30 -32.57
N SER A 326 -34.06 21.14 -33.10
CA SER A 326 -34.52 20.66 -34.41
C SER A 326 -36.04 20.46 -34.44
N GLU A 327 -36.61 19.86 -33.39
CA GLU A 327 -38.06 19.70 -33.24
C GLU A 327 -38.79 21.02 -33.15
N ALA A 328 -38.30 21.97 -32.35
CA ALA A 328 -38.89 23.30 -32.24
C ALA A 328 -38.90 24.02 -33.58
N ARG A 329 -37.77 23.97 -34.31
CA ARG A 329 -37.64 24.54 -35.66
C ARG A 329 -38.58 23.87 -36.68
N ASN A 330 -38.79 22.55 -36.59
CA ASN A 330 -39.71 21.84 -37.46
C ASN A 330 -41.18 22.16 -37.15
N ARG A 331 -41.55 22.29 -35.86
CA ARG A 331 -42.90 22.73 -35.44
C ARG A 331 -43.19 24.16 -35.89
N GLU A 332 -42.18 25.02 -35.87
CA GLU A 332 -42.24 26.40 -36.34
C GLU A 332 -42.42 26.47 -37.87
N ARG A 333 -41.66 25.67 -38.64
CA ARG A 333 -41.86 25.56 -40.10
C ARG A 333 -43.27 25.12 -40.49
N ALA A 334 -43.91 24.30 -39.65
CA ALA A 334 -45.30 23.86 -39.84
C ALA A 334 -46.34 24.93 -39.44
N ARG A 335 -45.96 25.95 -38.66
CA ARG A 335 -46.84 27.02 -38.16
C ARG A 335 -46.34 28.39 -38.64
N SER A 336 -46.82 28.83 -39.80
CA SER A 336 -46.41 30.10 -40.41
C SER A 336 -46.65 31.30 -39.47
N ARG A 337 -45.57 32.08 -39.22
CA ARG A 337 -45.56 33.51 -38.84
C ARG A 337 -45.81 33.86 -37.35
N ASP A 338 -44.76 33.80 -36.53
CA ASP A 338 -44.58 34.71 -35.39
C ASP A 338 -43.10 34.72 -34.94
N GLN A 339 -42.39 35.85 -35.07
CA GLN A 339 -40.95 35.94 -34.80
C GLN A 339 -40.62 36.02 -33.30
N GLY A 340 -41.51 36.62 -32.49
CA GLY A 340 -41.33 36.74 -31.04
C GLY A 340 -41.46 35.41 -30.29
N ARG A 341 -42.29 34.48 -30.80
CA ARG A 341 -42.37 33.09 -30.28
C ARG A 341 -41.08 32.29 -30.51
N LYS A 342 -40.36 32.52 -31.61
CA LYS A 342 -39.10 31.80 -31.94
C LYS A 342 -38.02 32.04 -30.89
N GLU A 343 -37.88 33.31 -30.49
CA GLU A 343 -36.89 33.72 -29.51
C GLU A 343 -37.28 33.24 -28.11
N GLY A 344 -38.57 33.26 -27.77
CA GLY A 344 -39.10 32.67 -26.54
C GLY A 344 -38.81 31.18 -26.40
N ASP A 345 -39.18 30.38 -27.41
CA ASP A 345 -39.01 28.91 -27.40
C ASP A 345 -37.52 28.52 -27.33
N LEU A 346 -36.65 29.21 -28.08
CA LEU A 346 -35.21 28.93 -28.05
C LEU A 346 -34.58 29.30 -26.70
N ASN A 347 -34.99 30.41 -26.11
CA ASN A 347 -34.52 30.83 -24.79
C ASN A 347 -35.00 29.86 -23.69
N GLU A 348 -36.22 29.35 -23.80
CA GLU A 348 -36.74 28.33 -22.89
C GLU A 348 -36.00 26.99 -23.02
N ILE A 349 -35.75 26.52 -24.24
CA ILE A 349 -34.94 25.30 -24.49
C ILE A 349 -33.52 25.45 -23.94
N ASN A 350 -32.88 26.61 -24.13
CA ASN A 350 -31.55 26.86 -23.58
C ASN A 350 -31.56 26.91 -22.05
N ARG A 351 -32.54 27.58 -21.42
CA ARG A 351 -32.69 27.60 -19.95
C ARG A 351 -32.89 26.20 -19.38
N ARG A 352 -33.75 25.40 -20.03
CA ARG A 352 -34.02 24.01 -19.64
C ARG A 352 -32.76 23.16 -19.78
N HIS A 353 -32.06 23.24 -20.91
CA HIS A 353 -30.80 22.52 -21.12
C HIS A 353 -29.76 22.88 -20.05
N ILE A 354 -29.55 24.17 -19.76
CA ILE A 354 -28.59 24.59 -18.73
C ILE A 354 -28.95 23.96 -17.37
N THR A 355 -30.23 24.03 -17.00
CA THR A 355 -30.70 23.49 -15.71
C THR A 355 -30.56 21.97 -15.65
N GLU A 356 -30.97 21.26 -16.71
CA GLU A 356 -30.86 19.79 -16.79
C GLU A 356 -29.41 19.32 -16.86
N SER A 357 -28.53 20.06 -17.54
CA SER A 357 -27.10 19.73 -17.65
C SER A 357 -26.40 19.92 -16.32
N VAL A 358 -26.60 21.05 -15.63
CA VAL A 358 -26.01 21.29 -14.30
C VAL A 358 -26.49 20.25 -13.29
N THR A 359 -27.79 19.91 -13.29
CA THR A 359 -28.32 18.91 -12.36
C THR A 359 -27.82 17.50 -12.67
N SER A 360 -27.72 17.11 -13.95
CA SER A 360 -27.21 15.79 -14.34
C SER A 360 -25.71 15.65 -14.06
N ILE A 361 -24.91 16.68 -14.32
CA ILE A 361 -23.48 16.70 -14.04
C ILE A 361 -23.25 16.56 -12.53
N ARG A 362 -23.95 17.35 -11.72
CA ARG A 362 -23.82 17.29 -10.26
C ARG A 362 -24.15 15.90 -9.71
N ARG A 363 -25.23 15.27 -10.18
CA ARG A 363 -25.57 13.90 -9.77
C ARG A 363 -24.54 12.87 -10.19
N LEU A 364 -23.99 12.99 -11.41
CA LEU A 364 -22.91 12.11 -11.86
C LEU A 364 -21.68 12.26 -10.97
N GLU A 365 -21.30 13.49 -10.62
CA GLU A 365 -20.17 13.76 -9.73
C GLU A 365 -20.40 13.20 -8.33
N GLU A 366 -21.58 13.38 -7.76
CA GLU A 366 -21.96 12.78 -6.47
C GLU A 366 -21.88 11.25 -6.50
N ALA A 367 -22.37 10.61 -7.57
CA ALA A 367 -22.29 9.16 -7.73
C ALA A 367 -20.85 8.66 -7.96
N GLN A 368 -20.03 9.42 -8.68
CA GLN A 368 -18.60 9.11 -8.88
C GLN A 368 -17.81 9.20 -7.58
N VAL A 369 -18.07 10.22 -6.75
CA VAL A 369 -17.47 10.35 -5.42
C VAL A 369 -17.88 9.18 -4.54
N GLN A 370 -19.18 8.83 -4.48
CA GLN A 370 -19.64 7.68 -3.70
C GLN A 370 -19.01 6.35 -4.16
N ARG A 371 -18.85 6.14 -5.47
CA ARG A 371 -18.15 4.96 -6.01
C ARG A 371 -16.68 4.94 -5.62
N GLN A 372 -16.01 6.09 -5.69
CA GLN A 372 -14.63 6.23 -5.27
C GLN A 372 -14.47 5.94 -3.77
N ASP A 373 -15.36 6.47 -2.92
CA ASP A 373 -15.34 6.27 -1.48
C ASP A 373 -15.54 4.80 -1.11
N ARG A 374 -16.49 4.11 -1.77
CA ARG A 374 -16.68 2.66 -1.59
C ARG A 374 -15.43 1.86 -1.99
N LEU A 375 -14.78 2.25 -3.08
CA LEU A 375 -13.54 1.58 -3.51
C LEU A 375 -12.40 1.82 -2.51
N VAL A 376 -12.23 3.05 -2.04
CA VAL A 376 -11.21 3.41 -1.04
C VAL A 376 -11.47 2.73 0.30
N ALA A 377 -12.72 2.60 0.72
CA ALA A 377 -13.10 1.82 1.90
C ALA A 377 -12.69 0.35 1.74
N GLY A 378 -13.03 -0.27 0.60
CA GLY A 378 -12.59 -1.64 0.32
C GLY A 378 -11.06 -1.80 0.25
N HIS A 379 -10.34 -0.82 -0.30
CA HIS A 379 -8.87 -0.78 -0.27
C HIS A 379 -8.32 -0.73 1.16
N HIS A 380 -8.94 0.04 2.03
CA HIS A 380 -8.59 0.11 3.45
C HIS A 380 -8.83 -1.23 4.15
N ASP A 381 -9.98 -1.86 3.93
CA ASP A 381 -10.31 -3.16 4.52
C ASP A 381 -9.30 -4.24 4.15
N ILE A 382 -8.87 -4.29 2.89
CA ILE A 382 -7.85 -5.23 2.42
C ILE A 382 -6.49 -4.96 3.08
N LEU A 383 -6.08 -3.70 3.19
CA LEU A 383 -4.83 -3.34 3.86
C LEU A 383 -4.88 -3.65 5.36
N GLN A 384 -6.05 -3.52 5.97
CA GLN A 384 -6.27 -3.87 7.36
C GLN A 384 -6.22 -5.38 7.56
N GLN A 385 -6.85 -6.17 6.68
CA GLN A 385 -6.74 -7.63 6.70
C GLN A 385 -5.28 -8.09 6.62
N ILE A 386 -4.48 -7.55 5.71
CA ILE A 386 -3.04 -7.87 5.61
C ILE A 386 -2.29 -7.50 6.89
N GLN A 387 -2.61 -6.36 7.51
CA GLN A 387 -2.00 -5.92 8.77
C GLN A 387 -2.37 -6.82 9.96
N ASP A 388 -3.62 -7.25 10.04
CA ASP A 388 -4.13 -8.09 11.13
C ASP A 388 -3.67 -9.56 10.99
N GLU A 389 -3.41 -10.02 9.77
CA GLU A 389 -2.84 -11.35 9.50
C GLU A 389 -1.36 -11.45 9.94
N GLN A 390 -0.57 -10.39 9.76
CA GLN A 390 0.85 -10.39 10.11
C GLN A 390 1.17 -10.86 11.54
N PRO A 391 0.57 -10.29 12.61
CA PRO A 391 0.85 -10.74 13.98
C PRO A 391 0.36 -12.17 14.25
N ARG A 392 -0.75 -12.58 13.62
CA ARG A 392 -1.27 -13.96 13.76
C ARG A 392 -0.31 -14.97 13.16
N LEU A 393 0.24 -14.68 11.98
CA LEU A 393 1.21 -15.54 11.31
C LEU A 393 2.55 -15.57 12.07
N LEU A 394 3.00 -14.44 12.61
CA LEU A 394 4.19 -14.39 13.46
C LEU A 394 4.01 -15.22 14.74
N ALA A 395 2.88 -15.09 15.43
CA ALA A 395 2.61 -15.86 16.64
C ALA A 395 2.51 -17.37 16.36
N ALA A 396 1.86 -17.75 15.25
CA ALA A 396 1.82 -19.15 14.81
C ALA A 396 3.22 -19.71 14.53
N LEU A 397 4.05 -18.95 13.81
CA LEU A 397 5.44 -19.32 13.54
C LEU A 397 6.25 -19.44 14.84
N GLU A 398 6.14 -18.50 15.77
CA GLU A 398 6.84 -18.54 17.06
C GLU A 398 6.43 -19.76 17.90
N MET A 399 5.14 -20.11 17.91
CA MET A 399 4.64 -21.30 18.59
C MET A 399 5.18 -22.60 17.96
N GLU A 400 5.22 -22.69 16.63
CA GLU A 400 5.83 -23.82 15.92
C GLU A 400 7.32 -23.96 16.24
N MET A 401 8.07 -22.84 16.23
CA MET A 401 9.49 -22.84 16.60
C MET A 401 9.71 -23.21 18.07
N ALA A 402 8.84 -22.77 18.99
CA ALA A 402 8.94 -23.15 20.39
C ALA A 402 8.76 -24.66 20.57
N ARG A 403 7.79 -25.26 19.87
CA ARG A 403 7.58 -26.70 19.87
C ARG A 403 8.76 -27.47 19.28
N GLU A 404 9.28 -27.04 18.12
CA GLU A 404 10.50 -27.62 17.53
C GLU A 404 11.70 -27.58 18.51
N ALA A 405 11.80 -26.53 19.33
CA ALA A 405 12.87 -26.40 20.34
C ALA A 405 12.70 -27.33 21.55
N GLU A 406 11.46 -27.60 21.98
CA GLU A 406 11.17 -28.52 23.09
C GLU A 406 11.46 -29.99 22.72
N ASP A 407 11.25 -30.36 21.46
CA ASP A 407 11.46 -31.74 20.97
C ASP A 407 12.95 -32.06 20.70
N LEU A 408 13.78 -31.02 20.47
CA LEU A 408 15.21 -31.11 20.13
C LEU A 408 16.05 -32.05 21.02
N PRO A 409 15.95 -31.98 22.37
CA PRO A 409 16.75 -32.83 23.26
C PRO A 409 16.38 -34.32 23.13
N VAL A 410 15.11 -34.62 22.87
CA VAL A 410 14.62 -35.99 22.69
C VAL A 410 15.10 -36.54 21.35
N GLU A 411 14.95 -35.77 20.27
CA GLU A 411 15.44 -36.15 18.93
C GLU A 411 16.93 -36.51 18.92
N ILE A 412 17.76 -35.75 19.65
CA ILE A 412 19.20 -35.98 19.71
C ILE A 412 19.55 -37.27 20.47
N ARG A 413 18.83 -37.55 21.58
CA ARG A 413 19.01 -38.78 22.34
C ARG A 413 18.61 -40.00 21.52
N ASP A 414 17.49 -39.91 20.81
CA ASP A 414 17.00 -40.98 19.94
C ASP A 414 17.95 -41.21 18.75
N PHE A 415 18.48 -40.13 18.15
CA PHE A 415 19.48 -40.21 17.09
C PHE A 415 20.75 -40.95 17.55
N LEU A 416 21.27 -40.62 18.73
CA LEU A 416 22.45 -41.28 19.29
C LEU A 416 22.17 -42.74 19.72
N ALA A 417 20.99 -43.03 20.25
CA ALA A 417 20.58 -44.38 20.62
C ALA A 417 20.47 -45.30 19.39
N ALA A 418 19.90 -44.80 18.29
CA ALA A 418 19.76 -45.54 17.03
C ALA A 418 21.10 -45.82 16.32
N GLU A 419 22.12 -44.99 16.55
CA GLU A 419 23.49 -45.23 16.07
C GLU A 419 24.23 -46.26 16.94
N GLY A 420 24.04 -46.21 18.26
CA GLY A 420 24.61 -47.18 19.20
C GLY A 420 24.19 -48.62 18.88
N ASP A 421 22.93 -48.82 18.49
CA ASP A 421 22.39 -50.15 18.14
C ASP A 421 22.88 -50.65 16.76
N ARG A 422 23.16 -49.72 15.82
CA ARG A 422 23.81 -50.05 14.53
C ARG A 422 25.27 -50.48 14.70
N GLY A 423 25.96 -49.98 15.73
CA GLY A 423 27.34 -50.37 16.05
C GLY A 423 27.49 -51.78 16.64
N VAL A 424 26.43 -52.35 17.22
CA VAL A 424 26.45 -53.68 17.87
C VAL A 424 26.13 -54.83 16.89
N ARG A 425 25.57 -54.53 15.72
CA ARG A 425 25.13 -55.52 14.71
C ARG A 425 26.21 -55.98 13.71
N ASN A 426 27.49 -55.79 13.99
CA ASN A 426 28.57 -56.35 13.15
C ASN A 426 28.98 -57.74 13.63
N GLY A 427 28.16 -58.75 13.30
CA GLY A 427 28.43 -60.17 13.54
C GLY A 427 27.67 -61.10 12.60
N HIS A 428 28.23 -61.29 11.39
CA HIS A 428 27.90 -62.27 10.33
C HIS A 428 26.54 -62.18 9.59
N PRO A 429 26.51 -62.42 8.25
CA PRO A 429 25.35 -62.24 7.40
C PRO A 429 24.56 -63.55 7.23
N THR A 430 23.24 -63.47 7.16
CA THR A 430 22.40 -64.49 6.53
C THR A 430 21.46 -63.81 5.54
N THR A 431 21.79 -64.02 4.27
CA THR A 431 20.93 -64.10 3.08
C THR A 431 19.41 -63.96 3.29
N GLY A 432 18.81 -63.04 2.54
CA GLY A 432 17.37 -62.99 2.28
C GLY A 432 16.89 -61.59 1.87
N ALA A 433 16.93 -61.29 0.57
CA ALA A 433 16.17 -60.17 -0.01
C ALA A 433 14.86 -60.70 -0.62
N PRO A 434 13.88 -59.85 -0.98
CA PRO A 434 13.25 -58.74 -0.26
C PRO A 434 11.73 -59.06 -0.05
N PRO A 435 10.90 -58.07 0.36
CA PRO A 435 9.95 -57.65 -0.68
C PRO A 435 9.83 -56.13 -0.81
N THR A 436 9.42 -55.80 -2.01
CA THR A 436 9.06 -54.50 -2.56
C THR A 436 7.82 -53.91 -1.89
N SER A 437 7.86 -52.63 -1.56
CA SER A 437 6.68 -51.76 -1.65
C SER A 437 7.13 -50.34 -1.96
N SER A 438 6.74 -49.89 -3.15
CA SER A 438 6.88 -48.54 -3.69
C SER A 438 6.13 -47.50 -2.84
N PRO A 439 6.33 -46.19 -3.08
CA PRO A 439 6.09 -45.11 -2.12
C PRO A 439 4.62 -44.73 -2.03
N PRO A 440 4.16 -44.11 -0.93
CA PRO A 440 2.95 -43.30 -0.99
C PRO A 440 3.29 -41.95 -1.64
N SER A 441 2.42 -41.57 -2.55
CA SER A 441 2.38 -40.34 -3.31
C SER A 441 2.36 -39.11 -2.40
N ASP A 442 3.31 -38.20 -2.63
CA ASP A 442 3.22 -36.81 -2.18
C ASP A 442 2.42 -36.02 -3.23
N ASP A 443 1.10 -36.01 -3.08
CA ASP A 443 0.22 -34.96 -3.60
C ASP A 443 -0.84 -34.72 -2.52
N GLU A 444 -1.19 -33.44 -2.32
CA GLU A 444 -2.12 -32.91 -1.30
C GLU A 444 -1.54 -32.70 0.11
N ASP A 445 -0.67 -31.70 0.27
CA ASP A 445 -0.99 -30.53 1.12
C ASP A 445 0.11 -29.46 0.99
N SER A 446 -0.14 -28.45 0.17
CA SER A 446 0.58 -27.19 0.20
C SER A 446 -0.41 -26.05 0.02
N THR A 447 -1.45 -26.09 0.86
CA THR A 447 -2.27 -24.91 1.16
C THR A 447 -2.37 -24.76 2.67
N THR A 448 -1.24 -24.59 3.35
CA THR A 448 -1.25 -24.11 4.74
C THR A 448 0.06 -23.35 5.00
N VAL A 449 -0.12 -22.04 5.15
CA VAL A 449 0.74 -21.11 5.90
C VAL A 449 2.11 -20.80 5.27
N LEU A 450 2.12 -19.72 4.47
CA LEU A 450 3.05 -18.59 4.63
C LEU A 450 2.32 -17.27 4.35
#